data_AF-X0WZ61-F1
#
_entry.id   AF-X0WZ61-F1
#
_cell.length_a   1.000
_cell.length_b   1.000
_cell.length_c   1.000
_cell.angle_alpha   90.00
_cell.angle_beta   90.00
_cell.angle_gamma   90.00
#
_symmetry.space_group_name_H-M   'P 1'
#
loop_
_entity.id
_entity.type
_entity.pdbx_description
1 polymer ?
#
loop_
_entity_poly.entity_id
_entity_poly.type
_entity_poly.pdbx_seq_one_letter_code
_entity_poly.pdbx_strand_id
1 'polypeptide(L)'
;LIDFNTCETVLVRNDKALQLKEFHMPEIVRKAFIISLPILKDHSFTKTTVAMKNMFGIAPEPFYCGSWNKSKLHSPSTHKSVVDVCLYKKPGLCVVDAAVALTGTHLSGRCKRIGLILAGFDPIAVDAVGSELLGHNPKKIEYLRLSNGVLGSMDDIEISEG
;
A
#
# COMPACT_ATOMS: atom_id res chain seq x y z
N LEU A 1 -12.64 -16.90 4.69
CA LEU A 1 -11.64 -15.81 4.74
C LEU A 1 -10.45 -16.31 5.55
N ILE A 2 -9.21 -16.02 5.14
CA ILE A 2 -8.00 -16.47 5.86
C ILE A 2 -7.55 -15.34 6.79
N ASP A 3 -7.31 -15.65 8.06
CA ASP A 3 -6.77 -14.69 9.03
C ASP A 3 -5.26 -14.85 9.16
N PHE A 4 -4.51 -13.88 8.61
CA PHE A 4 -3.05 -13.91 8.65
C PHE A 4 -2.46 -13.78 10.06
N ASN A 5 -3.24 -13.34 11.06
CA ASN A 5 -2.77 -13.23 12.44
C ASN A 5 -2.54 -14.59 13.11
N THR A 6 -3.16 -15.66 12.59
CA THR A 6 -3.08 -17.02 13.14
C THR A 6 -2.40 -18.02 12.20
N CYS A 7 -1.97 -17.56 11.02
CA CYS A 7 -1.29 -18.40 10.04
C CYS A 7 0.17 -18.67 10.40
N GLU A 8 0.70 -19.79 9.89
CA GLU A 8 2.14 -20.03 9.91
C GLU A 8 2.87 -18.92 9.14
N THR A 9 3.96 -18.42 9.75
CA THR A 9 4.80 -17.37 9.17
C THR A 9 6.24 -17.84 9.09
N VAL A 10 6.94 -17.36 8.08
CA VAL A 10 8.37 -17.52 7.92
C VAL A 10 9.04 -16.15 8.05
N LEU A 11 10.16 -16.09 8.79
CA LEU A 11 10.98 -14.90 8.85
C LEU A 11 11.82 -14.80 7.58
N VAL A 12 11.57 -13.77 6.78
CA VAL A 12 12.33 -13.49 5.55
C VAL A 12 13.17 -12.24 5.73
N ARG A 13 14.33 -12.18 5.07
CA ARG A 13 15.27 -11.05 5.13
C ARG A 13 15.42 -10.40 3.76
N ASN A 14 15.50 -9.08 3.73
CA ASN A 14 15.84 -8.33 2.51
C ASN A 14 16.76 -7.16 2.83
N ASP A 15 18.03 -7.24 2.44
CA ASP A 15 19.00 -6.19 2.73
C ASP A 15 18.73 -4.88 1.99
N LYS A 16 17.95 -4.92 0.89
CA LYS A 16 17.47 -3.74 0.16
C LYS A 16 16.32 -3.01 0.86
N ALA A 17 15.67 -3.63 1.85
CA ALA A 17 14.62 -2.98 2.64
C ALA A 17 15.19 -1.75 3.36
N LEU A 18 14.44 -0.66 3.40
CA LEU A 18 14.86 0.63 3.93
C LEU A 18 14.90 0.65 5.46
N GLN A 19 14.01 -0.09 6.13
CA GLN A 19 13.97 -0.22 7.59
C GLN A 19 13.56 -1.62 8.09
N LEU A 20 12.59 -2.29 7.45
CA LEU A 20 12.14 -3.62 7.83
C LEU A 20 13.10 -4.66 7.22
N LYS A 21 14.31 -4.77 7.77
CA LYS A 21 15.34 -5.72 7.28
C LYS A 21 14.90 -7.17 7.36
N GLU A 22 13.95 -7.47 8.24
CA GLU A 22 13.33 -8.78 8.38
C GLU A 22 11.80 -8.62 8.42
N PHE A 23 11.08 -9.62 7.89
CA PHE A 23 9.63 -9.60 7.82
C PHE A 23 9.03 -10.99 8.12
N HIS A 24 8.08 -11.06 9.05
CA HIS A 24 7.27 -12.25 9.32
C HIS A 24 6.18 -12.36 8.24
N MET A 25 6.47 -13.16 7.21
CA MET A 25 5.62 -13.37 6.06
C MET A 25 4.72 -14.59 6.26
N PRO A 26 3.38 -14.48 6.17
CA PRO A 26 2.52 -15.66 6.10
C PRO A 26 2.93 -16.56 4.93
N GLU A 27 3.14 -17.85 5.17
CA GLU A 27 3.67 -18.78 4.15
C GLU A 27 2.71 -18.89 2.95
N ILE A 28 1.40 -18.74 3.19
CA ILE A 28 0.40 -18.68 2.13
C ILE A 28 0.56 -17.45 1.22
N VAL A 29 0.91 -16.29 1.78
CA VAL A 29 1.08 -15.04 1.02
C VAL A 29 2.29 -15.13 0.09
N ARG A 30 3.34 -15.86 0.49
CA ARG A 30 4.50 -16.13 -0.38
C ARG A 30 4.09 -16.75 -1.71
N LYS A 31 3.22 -17.76 -1.66
CA LYS A 31 2.79 -18.56 -2.83
C LYS A 31 1.60 -17.96 -3.57
N ALA A 32 0.84 -17.07 -2.94
CA ALA A 32 -0.39 -16.52 -3.52
C ALA A 32 -0.11 -15.44 -4.59
N PHE A 33 -0.99 -15.36 -5.59
CA PHE A 33 -1.16 -14.14 -6.38
C PHE A 33 -2.08 -13.19 -5.61
N ILE A 34 -1.59 -11.99 -5.27
CA ILE A 34 -2.34 -11.04 -4.45
C ILE A 34 -3.05 -10.02 -5.33
N ILE A 35 -4.36 -9.92 -5.18
CA ILE A 35 -5.17 -8.82 -5.71
C ILE A 35 -5.42 -7.84 -4.56
N SER A 36 -4.91 -6.62 -4.67
CA SER A 36 -5.14 -5.55 -3.68
C SER A 36 -6.42 -4.79 -4.04
N LEU A 37 -7.38 -4.77 -3.10
CA LEU A 37 -8.69 -4.11 -3.25
C LEU A 37 -8.89 -2.95 -2.25
N PRO A 38 -8.10 -1.87 -2.32
CA PRO A 38 -8.25 -0.74 -1.40
C PRO A 38 -9.42 0.18 -1.79
N ILE A 39 -9.92 0.93 -0.81
CA ILE A 39 -10.70 2.15 -1.04
C ILE A 39 -9.74 3.34 -1.16
N LEU A 40 -10.01 4.23 -2.12
CA LEU A 40 -9.24 5.46 -2.31
C LEU A 40 -9.45 6.44 -1.15
N LYS A 41 -8.40 6.76 -0.38
CA LYS A 41 -8.51 7.74 0.72
C LYS A 41 -7.24 8.49 1.06
N ASP A 42 -7.41 9.65 1.67
CA ASP A 42 -6.34 10.39 2.34
C ASP A 42 -5.82 9.66 3.59
N HIS A 43 -4.56 9.90 3.91
CA HIS A 43 -3.89 9.34 5.09
C HIS A 43 -2.96 10.34 5.76
N SER A 44 -3.05 10.46 7.09
CA SER A 44 -2.29 11.48 7.81
C SER A 44 -0.77 11.25 7.75
N PHE A 45 -0.30 10.00 7.72
CA PHE A 45 1.13 9.69 7.71
C PHE A 45 1.74 9.59 6.32
N THR A 46 0.95 9.23 5.31
CA THR A 46 1.46 8.90 3.96
C THR A 46 0.87 9.78 2.86
N LYS A 47 0.08 10.78 3.23
CA LYS A 47 -0.83 11.58 2.39
C LYS A 47 -1.97 10.78 1.77
N THR A 48 -1.72 9.57 1.29
CA THR A 48 -2.73 8.70 0.67
C THR A 48 -2.66 7.27 1.21
N THR A 49 -3.77 6.54 1.11
CA THR A 49 -3.83 5.07 1.21
C THR A 49 -4.47 4.57 -0.07
N VAL A 50 -3.68 3.86 -0.88
CA VAL A 50 -4.12 3.19 -2.11
C VAL A 50 -3.60 1.74 -2.04
N ALA A 51 -3.05 1.16 -3.11
CA ALA A 51 -2.77 -0.26 -3.21
C ALA A 51 -1.51 -0.69 -2.48
N MET A 52 -0.43 0.10 -2.49
CA MET A 52 0.80 -0.27 -1.77
C MET A 52 0.58 -0.30 -0.26
N LYS A 53 -0.04 0.75 0.29
CA LYS A 53 -0.29 0.82 1.74
C LYS A 53 -1.29 -0.23 2.21
N ASN A 54 -2.21 -0.67 1.34
CA ASN A 54 -3.11 -1.79 1.62
C ASN A 54 -2.35 -3.10 1.89
N MET A 55 -1.13 -3.24 1.38
CA MET A 55 -0.29 -4.42 1.66
C MET A 55 0.13 -4.54 3.11
N PHE A 56 -0.03 -3.52 3.96
CA PHE A 56 0.05 -3.69 5.43
C PHE A 56 -0.94 -4.76 5.93
N GLY A 57 -1.96 -5.12 5.15
CA GLY A 57 -2.84 -6.26 5.38
C GLY A 57 -2.11 -7.58 5.58
N ILE A 58 -0.97 -7.82 4.91
CA ILE A 58 -0.25 -9.09 4.96
C ILE A 58 0.62 -9.24 6.21
N ALA A 59 0.85 -8.15 6.93
CA ALA A 59 1.67 -8.12 8.13
C ALA A 59 0.85 -8.61 9.34
N PRO A 60 1.17 -9.77 9.94
CA PRO A 60 0.40 -10.34 11.04
C PRO A 60 0.53 -9.51 12.31
N GLU A 61 -0.59 -9.24 12.96
CA GLU A 61 -0.66 -8.41 14.16
C GLU A 61 0.32 -8.82 15.26
N PRO A 62 0.50 -10.11 15.62
CA PRO A 62 1.38 -10.51 16.73
C PRO A 62 2.84 -10.06 16.59
N PHE A 63 3.33 -9.87 15.36
CA PHE A 63 4.70 -9.42 15.10
C PHE A 63 4.80 -7.89 14.94
N TYR A 64 3.73 -7.26 14.47
CA TYR A 64 3.71 -5.85 14.04
C TYR A 64 2.89 -4.92 14.96
N CYS A 65 2.32 -5.44 16.03
CA CYS A 65 1.65 -4.66 17.07
C CYS A 65 2.65 -4.04 18.07
N GLY A 66 2.12 -3.12 18.87
CA GLY A 66 2.85 -2.31 19.84
C GLY A 66 1.82 -1.53 20.64
N SER A 67 1.80 -0.21 20.53
CA SER A 67 0.77 0.65 21.14
C SER A 67 -0.63 0.44 20.54
N TRP A 68 -0.70 0.03 19.27
CA TRP A 68 -1.92 -0.38 18.57
C TRP A 68 -1.58 -1.37 17.43
N ASN A 69 -2.61 -1.92 16.79
CA ASN A 69 -2.47 -2.85 15.66
C ASN A 69 -1.63 -2.22 14.53
N LYS A 70 -0.58 -2.93 14.08
CA LYS A 70 0.37 -2.47 13.03
C LYS A 70 1.10 -1.16 13.37
N SER A 71 1.18 -0.77 14.63
CA SER A 71 1.92 0.43 15.06
C SER A 71 3.40 0.39 14.70
N LYS A 72 4.04 -0.79 14.70
CA LYS A 72 5.44 -0.94 14.26
C LYS A 72 5.65 -0.60 12.78
N LEU A 73 4.62 -0.69 11.95
CA LEU A 73 4.72 -0.27 10.53
C LEU A 73 4.63 1.24 10.37
N HIS A 74 4.21 1.98 11.40
CA HIS A 74 4.05 3.43 11.34
C HIS A 74 5.29 4.20 11.85
N SER A 75 6.27 3.51 12.45
CA SER A 75 7.48 4.08 13.03
C SER A 75 8.72 3.29 12.60
N PRO A 76 9.88 3.92 12.36
CA PRO A 76 10.11 5.37 12.39
C PRO A 76 9.54 6.11 11.17
N SER A 77 9.35 5.44 10.03
CA SER A 77 8.71 6.04 8.85
C SER A 77 7.65 5.13 8.27
N THR A 78 6.40 5.59 8.23
CA THR A 78 5.33 4.84 7.55
C THR A 78 5.61 4.69 6.06
N HIS A 79 6.21 5.71 5.42
CA HIS A 79 6.55 5.68 4.00
C HIS A 79 7.54 4.56 3.67
N LYS A 80 8.60 4.40 4.47
CA LYS A 80 9.58 3.32 4.29
C LYS A 80 8.96 1.94 4.50
N SER A 81 8.09 1.78 5.49
CA SER A 81 7.35 0.52 5.69
C SER A 81 6.50 0.14 4.48
N VAL A 82 5.82 1.11 3.84
CA VAL A 82 5.00 0.84 2.64
C VAL A 82 5.87 0.26 1.52
N VAL A 83 7.04 0.85 1.28
CA VAL A 83 8.01 0.36 0.29
C VAL A 83 8.52 -1.03 0.69
N ASP A 84 8.92 -1.21 1.94
CA ASP A 84 9.52 -2.46 2.43
C ASP A 84 8.56 -3.64 2.36
N VAL A 85 7.31 -3.46 2.80
CA VAL A 85 6.30 -4.52 2.70
C VAL A 85 6.11 -4.94 1.24
N CYS A 86 6.12 -3.98 0.30
CA CYS A 86 6.02 -4.27 -1.14
C CYS A 86 7.31 -4.88 -1.72
N LEU A 87 8.49 -4.62 -1.14
CA LEU A 87 9.74 -5.32 -1.49
C LEU A 87 9.71 -6.80 -1.10
N TYR A 88 8.97 -7.17 -0.05
CA TYR A 88 8.74 -8.57 0.31
C TYR A 88 7.64 -9.22 -0.52
N LYS A 89 6.52 -8.53 -0.72
CA LYS A 89 5.43 -8.99 -1.57
C LYS A 89 4.73 -7.81 -2.25
N LYS A 90 4.92 -7.70 -3.55
CA LYS A 90 4.16 -6.78 -4.41
C LYS A 90 2.76 -7.36 -4.69
N PRO A 91 1.69 -6.55 -4.73
CA PRO A 91 0.42 -6.99 -5.29
C PRO A 91 0.60 -7.34 -6.78
N GLY A 92 -0.01 -8.43 -7.21
CA GLY A 92 0.00 -8.84 -8.61
C GLY A 92 -1.00 -8.04 -9.45
N LEU A 93 -2.10 -7.61 -8.86
CA LEU A 93 -3.09 -6.72 -9.47
C LEU A 93 -3.64 -5.77 -8.40
N CYS A 94 -3.79 -4.50 -8.75
CA CYS A 94 -4.42 -3.49 -7.90
C CYS A 94 -5.76 -3.13 -8.53
N VAL A 95 -6.83 -3.18 -7.75
CA VAL A 95 -8.18 -2.74 -8.16
C VAL A 95 -8.70 -1.81 -7.06
N VAL A 96 -8.62 -0.51 -7.30
CA VAL A 96 -8.97 0.53 -6.32
C VAL A 96 -10.43 0.90 -6.51
N ASP A 97 -11.21 0.79 -5.43
CA ASP A 97 -12.52 1.41 -5.37
C ASP A 97 -12.34 2.92 -5.18
N ALA A 98 -12.56 3.66 -6.27
CA ALA A 98 -12.59 5.11 -6.31
C ALA A 98 -14.02 5.60 -6.64
N ALA A 99 -15.07 4.83 -6.32
CA ALA A 99 -16.44 5.31 -6.50
C ALA A 99 -16.71 6.49 -5.56
N VAL A 100 -16.32 6.32 -4.29
CA VAL A 100 -16.37 7.36 -3.25
C VAL A 100 -15.03 7.39 -2.52
N ALA A 101 -14.31 8.49 -2.68
CA ALA A 101 -13.05 8.72 -1.98
C ALA A 101 -13.28 9.38 -0.62
N LEU A 102 -12.44 9.06 0.37
CA LEU A 102 -12.42 9.77 1.66
C LEU A 102 -11.28 10.80 1.67
N THR A 103 -11.61 12.10 1.77
CA THR A 103 -10.66 13.22 1.65
C THR A 103 -10.55 14.04 2.94
N GLY A 104 -9.42 14.72 3.17
CA GLY A 104 -9.15 15.60 4.32
C GLY A 104 -8.40 14.90 5.44
N THR A 105 -9.03 13.96 6.15
CA THR A 105 -8.37 13.16 7.19
C THR A 105 -8.79 11.69 7.08
N HIS A 106 -7.98 10.79 7.61
CA HIS A 106 -8.25 9.34 7.54
C HIS A 106 -9.26 8.83 8.57
N LEU A 107 -9.62 9.64 9.58
CA LEU A 107 -10.54 9.28 10.67
C LEU A 107 -11.85 10.08 10.63
N SER A 108 -11.86 11.25 9.98
CA SER A 108 -12.99 12.18 9.96
C SER A 108 -13.09 12.94 8.64
N GLY A 109 -12.63 12.32 7.55
CA GLY A 109 -12.64 12.92 6.22
C GLY A 109 -14.05 13.14 5.65
N ARG A 110 -14.11 13.87 4.54
CA ARG A 110 -15.33 14.08 3.75
C ARG A 110 -15.35 13.10 2.58
N CYS A 111 -16.52 12.52 2.34
CA CYS A 111 -16.76 11.71 1.14
C CYS A 111 -16.76 12.61 -0.09
N LYS A 112 -16.00 12.22 -1.12
CA LYS A 112 -15.97 12.84 -2.45
C LYS A 112 -16.35 11.78 -3.47
N ARG A 113 -17.45 11.99 -4.19
CA ARG A 113 -17.83 11.10 -5.29
C ARG A 113 -16.86 11.31 -6.45
N ILE A 114 -16.19 10.24 -6.86
CA ILE A 114 -15.29 10.24 -8.02
C ILE A 114 -15.90 9.37 -9.13
N GLY A 115 -16.45 8.20 -8.78
CA GLY A 115 -17.22 7.36 -9.70
C GLY A 115 -16.36 6.50 -10.62
N LEU A 116 -15.15 6.13 -10.19
CA LEU A 116 -14.20 5.33 -10.98
C LEU A 116 -13.81 4.04 -10.27
N ILE A 117 -13.35 3.06 -11.04
CA ILE A 117 -12.53 1.96 -10.55
C ILE A 117 -11.18 2.09 -11.25
N LEU A 118 -10.08 2.08 -10.48
CA LEU A 118 -8.74 2.05 -11.05
C LEU A 118 -8.24 0.62 -11.03
N ALA A 119 -7.73 0.13 -12.14
CA ALA A 119 -7.12 -1.19 -12.19
C ALA A 119 -5.76 -1.13 -12.89
N GLY A 120 -4.77 -1.84 -12.34
CA GLY A 120 -3.45 -1.88 -12.93
C GLY A 120 -2.53 -2.90 -12.28
N PHE A 121 -1.56 -3.40 -13.03
CA PHE A 121 -0.54 -4.35 -12.57
C PHE A 121 0.65 -3.65 -11.90
N ASP A 122 0.83 -2.35 -12.15
CA ASP A 122 1.84 -1.54 -11.47
C ASP A 122 1.22 -0.76 -10.29
N PRO A 123 1.49 -1.16 -9.03
CA PRO A 123 1.00 -0.45 -7.85
C PRO A 123 1.57 0.96 -7.73
N ILE A 124 2.74 1.26 -8.31
CA ILE A 124 3.31 2.61 -8.27
C ILE A 124 2.49 3.54 -9.17
N ALA A 125 2.21 3.10 -10.39
CA ALA A 125 1.35 3.82 -11.32
C ALA A 125 -0.07 4.00 -10.76
N VAL A 126 -0.65 2.93 -10.19
CA VAL A 126 -1.99 2.97 -9.59
C VAL A 126 -2.05 3.91 -8.38
N ASP A 127 -1.07 3.86 -7.48
CA ASP A 127 -1.02 4.76 -6.32
C ASP A 127 -0.73 6.21 -6.74
N ALA A 128 0.02 6.44 -7.82
CA ALA A 128 0.25 7.76 -8.40
C ALA A 128 -1.06 8.37 -8.95
N VAL A 129 -1.75 7.66 -9.86
CA VAL A 129 -3.05 8.09 -10.40
C VAL A 129 -4.09 8.27 -9.29
N GLY A 130 -4.16 7.33 -8.35
CA GLY A 130 -5.03 7.46 -7.18
C GLY A 130 -4.72 8.70 -6.34
N SER A 131 -3.44 9.03 -6.16
CA SER A 131 -3.04 10.23 -5.43
C SER A 131 -3.41 11.52 -6.16
N GLU A 132 -3.36 11.55 -7.50
CA GLU A 132 -3.82 12.69 -8.30
C GLU A 132 -5.33 12.90 -8.20
N LEU A 133 -6.12 11.83 -8.18
CA LEU A 133 -7.58 11.89 -8.00
C LEU A 133 -7.99 12.47 -6.63
N LEU A 134 -7.15 12.26 -5.62
CA LEU A 134 -7.25 12.88 -4.30
C LEU A 134 -6.76 14.34 -4.27
N GLY A 135 -6.16 14.84 -5.34
CA GLY A 135 -5.63 16.20 -5.46
C GLY A 135 -4.20 16.37 -4.93
N HIS A 136 -3.46 15.28 -4.72
CA HIS A 136 -2.06 15.32 -4.30
C HIS A 136 -1.14 15.23 -5.52
N ASN A 137 0.05 15.82 -5.39
CA ASN A 137 1.12 15.63 -6.37
C ASN A 137 1.89 14.33 -6.02
N PRO A 138 1.87 13.29 -6.86
CA PRO A 138 2.55 12.01 -6.60
C PRO A 138 4.05 12.18 -6.34
N LYS A 139 4.70 13.09 -7.06
CA LYS A 139 6.13 13.39 -6.92
C LYS A 139 6.48 13.99 -5.56
N LYS A 140 5.51 14.46 -4.78
CA LYS A 140 5.73 14.94 -3.40
C LYS A 140 5.49 13.88 -2.33
N ILE A 141 4.97 12.70 -2.69
CA ILE A 141 4.69 11.61 -1.75
C ILE A 141 5.94 10.73 -1.63
N GLU A 142 6.48 10.62 -0.41
CA GLU A 142 7.78 9.98 -0.18
C GLU A 142 7.80 8.49 -0.58
N TYR A 143 6.76 7.72 -0.28
CA TYR A 143 6.76 6.28 -0.62
C TYR A 143 6.75 6.05 -2.13
N LEU A 144 6.07 6.91 -2.91
CA LEU A 144 6.08 6.86 -4.38
C LEU A 144 7.46 7.20 -4.92
N ARG A 145 8.09 8.27 -4.43
CA ARG A 145 9.47 8.62 -4.82
C ARG A 145 10.48 7.52 -4.51
N LEU A 146 10.37 6.90 -3.33
CA LEU A 146 11.31 5.85 -2.89
C LEU A 146 11.14 4.54 -3.66
N SER A 147 9.96 4.29 -4.24
CA SER A 147 9.65 3.04 -4.95
C SER A 147 9.70 3.16 -6.47
N ASN A 148 9.71 4.38 -7.01
CA ASN A 148 9.88 4.64 -8.45
C ASN A 148 11.19 4.05 -8.97
N GLY A 149 11.12 3.31 -10.07
CA GLY A 149 12.25 2.58 -10.65
C GLY A 149 12.69 1.33 -9.87
N VAL A 150 12.06 1.02 -8.73
CA VAL A 150 12.38 -0.17 -7.90
C VAL A 150 11.24 -1.18 -7.90
N LEU A 151 10.02 -0.72 -7.66
CA LEU A 151 8.82 -1.57 -7.58
C LEU A 151 7.88 -1.35 -8.77
N GLY A 152 8.14 -0.35 -9.59
CA GLY A 152 7.31 0.09 -10.71
C GLY A 152 7.70 1.50 -11.14
N SER A 153 6.86 2.14 -11.95
CA SER A 153 7.05 3.50 -12.45
C SER A 153 5.85 4.39 -12.14
N MET A 154 6.11 5.64 -11.77
CA MET A 154 5.12 6.72 -11.79
C MET A 154 5.29 7.65 -13.00
N ASP A 155 6.23 7.33 -13.89
CA ASP A 155 6.50 8.05 -15.13
C ASP A 155 5.85 7.30 -16.31
N ASP A 156 5.36 8.05 -17.31
CA ASP A 156 4.75 7.55 -18.56
C ASP A 156 3.56 6.59 -18.37
N ILE A 157 2.67 6.92 -17.43
CA ILE A 157 1.46 6.12 -17.16
C ILE A 157 0.47 6.27 -18.31
N GLU A 158 0.19 5.17 -19.00
CA GLU A 158 -0.91 5.08 -19.98
C GLU A 158 -2.23 4.78 -19.27
N ILE A 159 -3.24 5.60 -19.53
CA ILE A 159 -4.60 5.42 -19.00
C ILE A 159 -5.52 5.10 -20.18
N SER A 160 -6.16 3.94 -20.10
CA SER A 160 -7.23 3.54 -21.02
C SER A 160 -8.57 3.61 -20.28
N GLU A 161 -9.51 4.36 -20.85
CA GLU A 161 -10.89 4.45 -20.37
C GLU A 161 -11.74 3.43 -21.14
N GLY A 162 -12.62 2.73 -20.41
CA GLY A 162 -13.51 1.69 -20.95
C GLY A 162 -14.98 2.00 -20.75
#